data_AF-A0A8C6A077-F1
#
_entry.id   AF-A0A8C6A077-F1
#
_cell.length_a   1.000
_cell.length_b   1.000
_cell.length_c   1.000
_cell.angle_alpha   90.00
_cell.angle_beta   90.00
_cell.angle_gamma   90.00
#
_symmetry.space_group_name_H-M   'P 1'
#
loop_
_entity.id
_entity.type
_entity.pdbx_description
1 polymer ?
#
loop_
_entity_poly.entity_id
_entity_poly.type
_entity_poly.pdbx_seq_one_letter_code
_entity_poly.pdbx_strand_id
1 'polypeptide(L)' 'LSSTLAKIAEIKAEMARTPKNKATAHHLGLLKAHLAKLRRELITPKGGGGGGPGEASGSPRYH' A
#
# COMPACT_ATOMS: atom_id res chain seq x y z
N LEU A 1 13.31 -4.46 -17.57
CA LEU A 1 12.47 -5.02 -16.49
C LEU A 1 11.82 -3.86 -15.74
N SER A 2 10.49 -3.74 -15.76
CA SER A 2 9.76 -2.63 -15.14
C SER A 2 10.11 -2.52 -13.64
N SER A 3 10.71 -1.40 -13.25
CA SER A 3 11.32 -1.20 -11.92
C SER A 3 10.32 -1.35 -10.76
N THR A 4 9.03 -1.11 -11.00
CA THR A 4 7.96 -1.24 -10.00
C THR A 4 7.65 -2.71 -9.69
N LEU A 5 7.63 -3.58 -10.69
CA LEU A 5 7.39 -5.02 -10.49
C LEU A 5 8.56 -5.69 -9.76
N ALA A 6 9.79 -5.27 -10.07
CA ALA A 6 10.99 -5.72 -9.36
C ALA A 6 10.90 -5.37 -7.86
N LYS A 7 10.58 -4.11 -7.53
CA LYS A 7 10.39 -3.65 -6.13
C LYS A 7 9.31 -4.44 -5.39
N ILE A 8 8.20 -4.77 -6.06
CA ILE A 8 7.15 -5.59 -5.47
C ILE A 8 7.66 -7.02 -5.16
N ALA A 9 8.44 -7.62 -6.06
CA ALA A 9 9.01 -8.94 -5.86
C ALA A 9 10.01 -8.94 -4.69
N GLU A 10 10.87 -7.92 -4.60
CA GLU A 10 11.82 -7.76 -3.50
C GLU A 10 11.11 -7.64 -2.14
N ILE A 11 10.08 -6.79 -2.03
CA ILE A 11 9.31 -6.65 -0.79
C ILE A 11 8.64 -7.96 -0.39
N LYS A 12 8.08 -8.72 -1.34
CA LYS A 12 7.49 -10.03 -1.05
C LYS A 12 8.52 -11.06 -0.58
N ALA A 13 9.70 -11.07 -1.20
CA ALA A 13 10.78 -11.97 -0.80
C ALA A 13 11.28 -11.65 0.61
N GLU A 14 11.42 -10.36 0.94
CA GLU A 14 11.78 -9.90 2.28
C GLU A 14 10.72 -10.33 3.30
N MET A 15 9.44 -10.03 3.05
CA MET A 15 8.33 -10.43 3.93
C MET A 15 8.25 -11.94 4.17
N ALA A 16 8.66 -12.76 3.19
CA ALA A 16 8.66 -14.22 3.32
C ALA A 16 9.82 -14.72 4.21
N ARG A 17 10.95 -14.00 4.22
CA ARG A 17 12.12 -14.31 5.06
C ARG A 17 12.00 -13.73 6.47
N THR A 18 11.26 -12.64 6.64
CA THR A 18 11.06 -12.03 7.96
C THR A 18 10.18 -12.93 8.85
N PRO A 19 10.66 -13.35 10.04
CA PRO A 19 9.83 -14.10 10.98
C PRO A 19 8.68 -13.23 11.49
N LYS A 20 7.51 -13.81 11.78
CA LYS A 20 6.34 -13.06 12.24
C LYS A 20 6.27 -13.11 13.77
N ASN A 21 6.85 -12.11 14.44
CA ASN A 21 6.85 -11.98 15.90
C ASN A 21 6.71 -10.51 16.32
N LYS A 22 6.62 -10.24 17.63
CA LYS A 22 6.40 -8.88 18.15
C LYS A 22 7.51 -7.90 17.75
N ALA A 23 8.76 -8.36 17.66
CA ALA A 23 9.89 -7.52 17.28
C ALA A 23 9.86 -7.10 15.80
N THR A 24 9.33 -7.95 14.92
CA THR A 24 9.27 -7.70 13.48
C THR A 24 7.93 -7.15 13.00
N ALA A 25 6.91 -7.12 13.86
CA ALA A 25 5.56 -6.66 13.50
C ALA A 25 5.56 -5.24 12.90
N HIS A 26 6.38 -4.34 13.45
CA HIS A 26 6.53 -2.98 12.92
C HIS A 26 7.16 -3.00 11.52
N HIS A 27 8.25 -3.74 11.33
CA HIS A 27 8.92 -3.88 10.03
C HIS A 27 7.99 -4.48 8.96
N LEU A 28 7.25 -5.54 9.30
CA LEU A 28 6.26 -6.15 8.43
C LEU A 28 5.10 -5.20 8.09
N GLY A 29 4.73 -4.30 9.02
CA GLY A 29 3.76 -3.23 8.77
C GLY A 29 4.24 -2.26 7.69
N LEU A 30 5.49 -1.81 7.79
CA LEU A 30 6.12 -0.93 6.80
C LEU A 30 6.21 -1.60 5.42
N LEU A 31 6.65 -2.86 5.36
CA LEU A 31 6.72 -3.62 4.11
C LEU A 31 5.35 -3.75 3.42
N LYS A 32 4.28 -4.00 4.19
CA LYS A 32 2.91 -4.05 3.67
C LYS A 32 2.43 -2.69 3.14
N ALA A 33 2.74 -1.60 3.83
CA ALA A 33 2.37 -0.26 3.39
C ALA A 33 3.07 0.10 2.06
N HIS A 34 4.36 -0.20 1.95
CA HIS A 34 5.13 0.01 0.71
C HIS A 34 4.60 -0.86 -0.44
N LEU A 35 4.25 -2.13 -0.18
CA LEU A 35 3.62 -3.00 -1.16
C LEU A 35 2.30 -2.42 -1.69
N ALA A 36 1.46 -1.89 -0.79
CA ALA A 36 0.16 -1.30 -1.15
C ALA A 36 0.33 -0.06 -2.05
N LYS A 37 1.29 0.80 -1.74
CA LYS A 37 1.61 1.99 -2.56
C LYS A 37 2.06 1.60 -3.98
N LEU A 38 3.00 0.67 -4.09
CA LEU A 38 3.50 0.19 -5.40
C LEU A 38 2.41 -0.51 -6.21
N ARG A 39 1.51 -1.26 -5.56
CA ARG A 39 0.34 -1.85 -6.23
C ARG A 39 -0.62 -0.78 -6.75
N ARG A 40 -0.85 0.30 -6.00
CA ARG A 40 -1.69 1.41 -6.44
C ARG A 40 -1.09 2.12 -7.66
N GLU A 41 0.22 2.32 -7.68
CA GLU A 41 0.94 2.91 -8.83
C GLU A 41 0.82 2.07 -10.12
N LEU A 42 0.66 0.75 -10.00
CA LEU A 42 0.43 -0.13 -11.16
C LEU A 42 -1.01 -0.07 -11.70
N ILE A 43 -1.99 0.20 -10.85
CA ILE A 43 -3.42 0.22 -11.23
C ILE A 43 -3.85 1.62 -11.67
N THR A 44 -3.35 2.66 -11.01
CA THR A 44 -3.70 4.05 -11.33
C THR A 44 -2.51 4.72 -12.02
N PRO A 45 -2.50 4.83 -13.36
CA PRO A 45 -1.62 5.78 -14.02
C PRO A 45 -2.01 7.17 -13.54
N LYS A 46 -1.05 7.90 -12.95
CA LYS A 46 -1.10 9.27 -12.43
C LYS A 46 -2.30 10.11 -12.95
N GLY A 47 -3.47 9.95 -12.33
CA GLY A 47 -4.72 10.50 -12.85
C GLY A 47 -5.96 9.85 -12.20
N GLY A 48 -6.09 9.98 -10.89
CA GLY A 48 -7.26 9.44 -10.17
C GLY A 48 -7.12 9.63 -8.67
N GLY A 49 -7.64 10.75 -8.18
CA GLY A 49 -7.68 11.10 -6.76
C GLY A 49 -8.59 10.17 -5.95
N GLY A 50 -8.49 10.30 -4.62
CA GLY A 50 -9.47 9.81 -3.67
C GLY A 50 -9.12 8.46 -3.01
N GLY A 51 -9.30 8.39 -1.69
CA GLY A 51 -9.28 7.13 -0.95
C GLY A 51 -8.08 6.95 -0.03
N GLY A 52 -7.84 7.92 0.85
CA GLY A 52 -7.33 7.65 2.20
C GLY A 52 -8.53 7.51 3.16
N PRO A 53 -8.50 6.62 4.16
CA PRO A 53 -9.59 6.48 5.12
C PRO A 53 -9.59 7.70 6.05
N GLY A 54 -10.32 8.75 5.72
CA GLY A 54 -10.34 9.96 6.54
C GLY A 54 -11.17 11.13 6.04
N GLU A 55 -12.05 10.97 5.05
CA GLU A 55 -12.92 12.07 4.61
C GLU A 55 -14.37 11.65 4.85
N ALA A 56 -14.94 12.28 5.88
CA ALA A 56 -16.35 12.29 6.17
C ALA A 56 -17.11 12.54 4.86
N SER A 57 -17.89 11.55 4.46
CA SER A 57 -18.91 11.66 3.42
C SER A 57 -19.68 12.96 3.63
N GLY A 58 -19.45 13.91 2.72
CA GLY A 58 -20.15 15.18 2.70
C GLY A 58 -21.65 14.92 2.79
N SER A 59 -22.29 15.60 3.72
CA SER A 59 -23.73 15.73 3.79
C SER A 59 -24.27 16.16 2.43
N PRO A 60 -25.35 15.52 1.95
CA PRO A 60 -26.30 16.24 1.12
C PRO A 60 -27.69 15.99 1.69
N ARG A 61 -28.18 16.94 2.49
CA ARG A 61 -29.62 17.10 2.64
C ARG A 61 -29.99 18.54 2.40
N TYR A 62 -30.24 18.82 1.12
CA TYR A 62 -31.23 19.81 0.73
C TYR A 62 -32.56 19.08 0.60
N HIS A 63 -33.45 19.33 1.54
CA HIS A 63 -34.88 19.64 1.39
C HIS A 63 -35.48 19.84 2.78
#